data_AF-U3TZB9-F1
#
_entry.id   AF-U3TZB9-F1
#
_cell.length_a   1.000
_cell.length_b   1.000
_cell.length_c   1.000
_cell.angle_alpha   90.00
_cell.angle_beta   90.00
_cell.angle_gamma   90.00
#
_symmetry.space_group_name_H-M   'P 1'
#
loop_
_entity.id
_entity.type
_entity.pdbx_description
1 polymer ?
#
loop_
_entity_poly.entity_id
_entity_poly.type
_entity_poly.pdbx_seq_one_letter_code
_entity_poly.pdbx_strand_id
1 'polypeptide(L)'
;MPGIRHSEVAWHSLHFSRQGSALEVCVPVLSEAQIATLAASVRDNARRYLHTLSVARITALIDEAIARLLDRSHPVRLQAERVLPLVTGYDADMLRLGLTGYLKTFREPQLRRFLAEDFGNVQMLDDFQPRLKGGFARAFGPQLLLQVWAGNVPGLPLWSLIAGLLVKAGSVGKVASAEPLMAGWFAQLLAEIDPQLGDCLAVVWWQGGDESTEQQWFR
;
A
#
# COMPACT_ATOMS: atom_id res chain seq x y z
N MET A 1 -13.27 -1.46 5.06
CA MET A 1 -12.41 -2.27 4.16
C MET A 1 -13.24 -2.70 2.97
N PRO A 2 -12.67 -2.92 1.79
CA PRO A 2 -13.45 -3.33 0.62
C PRO A 2 -14.33 -4.54 0.92
N GLY A 3 -15.65 -4.40 0.71
CA GLY A 3 -16.62 -5.49 0.93
C GLY A 3 -16.95 -5.85 2.38
N ILE A 4 -16.38 -5.18 3.39
CA ILE A 4 -16.64 -5.47 4.81
C ILE A 4 -16.96 -4.19 5.57
N ARG A 5 -18.09 -4.17 6.29
CA ARG A 5 -18.48 -3.02 7.10
C ARG A 5 -17.59 -2.94 8.34
N HIS A 6 -17.17 -1.73 8.71
CA HIS A 6 -16.28 -1.51 9.87
C HIS A 6 -16.85 -2.11 11.18
N SER A 7 -18.17 -2.11 11.36
CA SER A 7 -18.85 -2.67 12.54
C SER A 7 -18.79 -4.20 12.63
N GLU A 8 -18.43 -4.90 11.55
CA GLU A 8 -18.33 -6.36 11.49
C GLU A 8 -16.92 -6.88 11.73
N VAL A 9 -15.95 -5.97 11.82
CA VAL A 9 -14.52 -6.28 11.93
C VAL A 9 -14.16 -6.44 13.39
N ALA A 10 -13.57 -7.58 13.74
CA ALA A 10 -12.93 -7.76 15.03
C ALA A 10 -11.58 -7.03 15.05
N TRP A 11 -11.16 -6.55 16.23
CA TRP A 11 -9.94 -5.76 16.38
C TRP A 11 -9.02 -6.41 17.41
N HIS A 12 -7.72 -6.40 17.12
CA HIS A 12 -6.67 -6.79 18.06
C HIS A 12 -5.81 -5.57 18.39
N SER A 13 -5.44 -5.43 19.66
CA SER A 13 -4.65 -4.29 20.15
C SER A 13 -3.18 -4.64 20.27
N LEU A 14 -2.36 -4.02 19.44
CA LEU A 14 -0.90 -4.04 19.54
C LEU A 14 -0.45 -2.91 20.47
N HIS A 15 0.39 -3.26 21.45
CA HIS A 15 0.86 -2.32 22.47
C HIS A 15 2.35 -2.01 22.28
N PHE A 16 2.68 -0.72 22.21
CA PHE A 16 4.04 -0.22 22.08
C PHE A 16 4.36 0.66 23.27
N SER A 17 5.52 0.44 23.89
CA SER A 17 5.99 1.28 25.00
C SER A 17 7.47 1.61 24.85
N ARG A 18 7.79 2.91 24.91
CA ARG A 18 9.16 3.43 24.86
C ARG A 18 9.29 4.74 25.61
N GLN A 19 10.35 4.86 26.42
CA GLN A 19 10.73 6.10 27.11
C GLN A 19 9.55 6.78 27.85
N GLY A 20 8.72 5.99 28.54
CA GLY A 20 7.56 6.49 29.29
C GLY A 20 6.33 6.85 28.46
N SER A 21 6.39 6.72 27.13
CA SER A 21 5.23 6.83 26.23
C SER A 21 4.67 5.45 25.92
N ALA A 22 3.34 5.34 25.87
CA ALA A 22 2.63 4.13 25.46
C ALA A 22 1.68 4.46 24.30
N LEU A 23 1.55 3.53 23.37
CA LEU A 23 0.64 3.61 22.24
C LEU A 23 -0.05 2.27 22.05
N GLU A 24 -1.36 2.32 21.90
CA GLU A 24 -2.17 1.21 21.45
C GLU A 24 -2.50 1.41 19.97
N VAL A 25 -2.30 0.36 19.16
CA VAL A 25 -2.69 0.34 17.74
C VAL A 25 -3.63 -0.83 17.50
N CYS A 26 -4.86 -0.51 17.10
CA CYS A 26 -5.85 -1.51 16.72
C CYS A 26 -5.61 -1.97 15.28
N VAL A 27 -5.52 -3.28 15.09
CA VAL A 27 -5.37 -3.93 13.79
C VAL A 27 -6.55 -4.87 13.52
N PRO A 28 -7.03 -4.97 12.27
CA PRO A 28 -8.21 -5.77 11.96
C PRO A 28 -7.88 -7.26 12.03
N VAL A 29 -8.80 -8.04 12.59
CA VAL A 29 -8.77 -9.52 12.59
C VAL A 29 -9.95 -9.99 11.76
N LEU A 30 -9.66 -10.76 10.71
CA LEU A 30 -10.65 -11.20 9.73
C LEU A 30 -10.96 -12.70 9.90
N SER A 31 -12.23 -13.06 9.79
CA SER A 31 -12.65 -14.46 9.63
C SER A 31 -12.37 -14.98 8.21
N GLU A 32 -12.39 -16.30 8.02
CA GLU A 32 -12.23 -16.93 6.69
C GLU A 32 -13.22 -16.34 5.65
N ALA A 33 -14.49 -16.19 6.03
CA ALA A 33 -15.51 -15.60 5.15
C ALA A 33 -15.20 -14.13 4.79
N GLN A 34 -14.66 -13.36 5.74
CA GLN A 34 -14.23 -11.98 5.51
C GLN A 34 -13.01 -11.91 4.59
N ILE A 35 -12.02 -12.80 4.76
CA ILE A 35 -10.85 -12.89 3.89
C ILE A 35 -11.28 -13.11 2.44
N ALA A 36 -12.15 -14.10 2.20
CA ALA A 36 -12.68 -14.39 0.86
C ALA A 36 -13.46 -13.20 0.26
N THR A 37 -14.30 -12.56 1.07
CA THR A 37 -15.09 -11.39 0.65
C THR A 37 -14.20 -10.21 0.29
N LEU A 38 -13.19 -9.92 1.11
CA LEU A 38 -12.23 -8.84 0.90
C LEU A 38 -11.41 -9.07 -0.37
N ALA A 39 -10.84 -10.26 -0.53
CA ALA A 39 -10.04 -10.62 -1.70
C ALA A 39 -10.85 -10.52 -3.00
N ALA A 40 -12.09 -11.03 -3.00
CA ALA A 40 -13.00 -10.91 -4.13
C ALA A 40 -13.34 -9.45 -4.45
N SER A 41 -13.64 -8.64 -3.42
CA SER A 41 -13.97 -7.23 -3.59
C SER A 41 -12.81 -6.43 -4.16
N VAL A 42 -11.60 -6.60 -3.62
CA VAL A 42 -10.38 -5.94 -4.13
C VAL A 42 -10.13 -6.28 -5.59
N ARG A 43 -10.21 -7.58 -5.96
CA ARG A 43 -10.04 -8.06 -7.33
C ARG A 43 -11.09 -7.47 -8.28
N ASP A 44 -12.35 -7.47 -7.88
CA ASP A 44 -13.45 -6.95 -8.69
C ASP A 44 -13.35 -5.44 -8.87
N ASN A 45 -13.02 -4.70 -7.82
CA ASN A 45 -12.82 -3.25 -7.87
C ASN A 45 -11.63 -2.89 -8.76
N ALA A 46 -10.51 -3.62 -8.63
CA ALA A 46 -9.35 -3.42 -9.50
C ALA A 46 -9.71 -3.63 -10.97
N ARG A 47 -10.47 -4.69 -11.27
CA ARG A 47 -10.96 -4.96 -12.63
C ARG A 47 -11.89 -3.85 -13.15
N ARG A 48 -12.81 -3.36 -12.31
CA ARG A 48 -13.82 -2.34 -12.71
C ARG A 48 -13.23 -0.94 -12.83
N TYR A 49 -12.24 -0.61 -12.01
CA TYR A 49 -11.71 0.75 -11.91
C TYR A 49 -10.21 0.83 -12.25
N LEU A 50 -9.34 0.23 -11.43
CA LEU A 50 -7.88 0.39 -11.56
C LEU A 50 -7.36 0.03 -12.96
N HIS A 51 -7.87 -1.05 -13.57
CA HIS A 51 -7.47 -1.47 -14.92
C HIS A 51 -7.83 -0.46 -16.02
N THR A 52 -8.82 0.40 -15.77
CA THR A 52 -9.30 1.42 -16.72
C THR A 52 -8.46 2.69 -16.69
N LEU A 53 -7.71 2.91 -15.60
CA LEU A 53 -6.87 4.09 -15.45
C LEU A 53 -5.64 4.00 -16.35
N SER A 54 -5.18 5.15 -16.86
CA SER A 54 -3.85 5.23 -17.46
C SER A 54 -2.77 5.16 -16.38
N VAL A 55 -1.60 4.62 -16.72
CA VAL A 55 -0.45 4.60 -15.81
C VAL A 55 -0.04 6.02 -15.39
N ALA A 56 -0.23 7.00 -16.27
CA ALA A 56 -0.05 8.42 -15.95
C ALA A 56 -1.01 8.89 -14.85
N ARG A 57 -2.30 8.50 -14.91
CA ARG A 57 -3.28 8.86 -13.87
C ARG A 57 -2.95 8.19 -12.55
N ILE A 58 -2.58 6.92 -12.56
CA ILE A 58 -2.14 6.19 -11.36
C ILE A 58 -0.91 6.87 -10.74
N THR A 59 0.07 7.24 -11.56
CA THR A 59 1.28 7.95 -11.13
C THR A 59 0.94 9.28 -10.46
N ALA A 60 0.01 10.06 -11.03
CA ALA A 60 -0.42 11.34 -10.46
C ALA A 60 -1.16 11.17 -9.11
N LEU A 61 -1.99 10.14 -8.97
CA LEU A 61 -2.68 9.83 -7.70
C LEU A 61 -1.68 9.45 -6.60
N ILE A 62 -0.67 8.63 -6.94
CA ILE A 62 0.42 8.30 -6.02
C ILE A 62 1.22 9.56 -5.67
N ASP A 63 1.57 10.38 -6.66
CA ASP A 63 2.33 11.62 -6.45
C ASP A 63 1.63 12.58 -5.48
N GLU A 64 0.30 12.71 -5.58
CA GLU A 64 -0.50 13.51 -4.67
C GLU A 64 -0.46 12.95 -3.24
N ALA A 65 -0.64 11.64 -3.05
CA ALA A 65 -0.56 11.01 -1.73
C ALA A 65 0.84 11.20 -1.11
N ILE A 66 1.90 11.04 -1.91
CA ILE A 66 3.28 11.25 -1.49
C ILE A 66 3.55 12.73 -1.19
N ALA A 67 2.93 13.67 -1.92
CA ALA A 67 3.01 15.09 -1.63
C ALA A 67 2.46 15.41 -0.23
N ARG A 68 1.30 14.85 0.12
CA ARG A 68 0.71 14.99 1.46
C ARG A 68 1.59 14.36 2.55
N LEU A 69 2.23 13.23 2.28
CA LEU A 69 3.19 12.62 3.21
C LEU A 69 4.52 13.39 3.33
N LEU A 70 4.88 14.19 2.33
CA LEU A 70 6.07 15.05 2.38
C LEU A 70 5.82 16.41 3.02
N ASP A 71 4.57 16.89 3.00
CA ASP A 71 4.17 18.12 3.66
C ASP A 71 4.23 17.96 5.18
N ARG A 72 5.18 18.68 5.81
CA ARG A 72 5.42 18.63 7.25
C ARG A 72 4.31 19.25 8.09
N SER A 73 3.38 19.97 7.46
CA SER A 73 2.19 20.49 8.13
C SER A 73 0.98 19.55 7.99
N HIS A 74 1.06 18.53 7.12
CA HIS A 74 -0.05 17.62 6.90
C HIS A 74 -0.28 16.71 8.14
N PRO A 75 -1.53 16.49 8.58
CA PRO A 75 -1.83 15.72 9.78
C PRO A 75 -1.22 14.33 9.82
N VAL A 76 -1.28 13.58 8.71
CA VAL A 76 -0.68 12.24 8.60
C VAL A 76 0.84 12.29 8.77
N ARG A 77 1.50 13.33 8.24
CA ARG A 77 2.95 13.48 8.36
C ARG A 77 3.35 13.81 9.80
N LEU A 78 2.64 14.72 10.45
CA LEU A 78 2.84 15.02 11.88
C LEU A 78 2.63 13.77 12.75
N GLN A 79 1.60 12.97 12.43
CA GLN A 79 1.33 11.71 13.11
C GLN A 79 2.46 10.70 12.91
N ALA A 80 2.94 10.52 11.67
CA ALA A 80 4.06 9.62 11.35
C ALA A 80 5.34 9.98 12.12
N GLU A 81 5.74 11.25 12.13
CA GLU A 81 6.95 11.69 12.86
C GLU A 81 6.82 11.51 14.38
N ARG A 82 5.61 11.64 14.94
CA ARG A 82 5.36 11.42 16.37
C ARG A 82 5.34 9.94 16.75
N VAL A 83 4.70 9.11 15.91
CA VAL A 83 4.32 7.74 16.28
C VAL A 83 5.35 6.71 15.84
N LEU A 84 5.91 6.85 14.64
CA LEU A 84 6.81 5.82 14.12
C LEU A 84 8.08 5.62 14.96
N PRO A 85 8.70 6.64 15.59
CA PRO A 85 9.82 6.42 16.51
C PRO A 85 9.45 5.52 17.70
N LEU A 86 8.23 5.65 18.24
CA LEU A 86 7.74 4.83 19.34
C LEU A 86 7.51 3.37 18.91
N VAL A 87 6.98 3.18 17.71
CA VAL A 87 6.60 1.87 17.17
C VAL A 87 7.82 1.09 16.66
N THR A 88 8.61 1.72 15.80
CA THR A 88 9.75 1.10 15.10
C THR A 88 11.02 1.15 15.91
N GLY A 89 11.10 2.11 16.84
CA GLY A 89 12.24 2.28 17.69
C GLY A 89 13.42 3.04 17.11
N TYR A 90 13.25 3.64 15.95
CA TYR A 90 14.23 4.53 15.34
C TYR A 90 14.30 5.85 16.11
N ASP A 91 15.46 6.50 16.04
CA ASP A 91 15.61 7.87 16.49
C ASP A 91 14.69 8.81 15.70
N ALA A 92 14.12 9.80 16.39
CA ALA A 92 13.11 10.68 15.81
C ALA A 92 13.68 11.56 14.68
N ASP A 93 14.89 12.08 14.83
CA ASP A 93 15.54 12.90 13.80
C ASP A 93 16.00 12.07 12.61
N MET A 94 16.54 10.87 12.86
CA MET A 94 16.86 9.92 11.80
C MET A 94 15.62 9.54 11.00
N LEU A 95 14.50 9.25 11.68
CA LEU A 95 13.25 8.90 11.01
C LEU A 95 12.70 10.09 10.22
N ARG A 96 12.71 11.29 10.79
CA ARG A 96 12.22 12.51 10.12
C ARG A 96 12.99 12.80 8.82
N LEU A 97 14.32 12.69 8.85
CA LEU A 97 15.15 12.91 7.67
C LEU A 97 15.03 11.74 6.68
N GLY A 98 15.16 10.50 7.18
CA GLY A 98 15.09 9.27 6.39
C GLY A 98 13.77 9.12 5.66
N LEU A 99 12.65 9.35 6.34
CA LEU A 99 11.31 9.31 5.76
C LEU A 99 11.14 10.34 4.64
N THR A 100 11.71 11.55 4.80
CA THR A 100 11.69 12.56 3.74
C THR A 100 12.46 12.10 2.50
N GLY A 101 13.67 11.55 2.69
CA GLY A 101 14.47 11.02 1.58
C GLY A 101 13.79 9.85 0.88
N TYR A 102 13.23 8.94 1.67
CA TYR A 102 12.49 7.78 1.20
C TYR A 102 11.25 8.17 0.39
N LEU A 103 10.37 9.02 0.92
CA LEU A 103 9.15 9.43 0.22
C LEU A 103 9.44 10.15 -1.12
N LYS A 104 10.56 10.86 -1.24
CA LYS A 104 10.97 11.49 -2.50
C LYS A 104 11.23 10.50 -3.62
N THR A 105 11.49 9.22 -3.34
CA THR A 105 11.65 8.19 -4.38
C THR A 105 10.34 7.85 -5.08
N PHE A 106 9.20 8.24 -4.49
CA PHE A 106 7.87 7.96 -5.02
C PHE A 106 7.19 9.18 -5.65
N ARG A 107 7.93 10.28 -5.85
CA ARG A 107 7.42 11.40 -6.65
C ARG A 107 7.39 11.03 -8.13
N GLU A 108 6.50 11.67 -8.86
CA GLU A 108 6.20 11.40 -10.26
C GLU A 108 7.46 11.31 -11.15
N PRO A 109 8.46 12.21 -11.06
CA PRO A 109 9.67 12.09 -11.89
C PRO A 109 10.43 10.78 -11.63
N GLN A 110 10.51 10.33 -10.38
CA GLN A 110 11.19 9.10 -9.97
C GLN A 110 10.39 7.87 -10.41
N LEU A 111 9.05 7.88 -10.23
CA LEU A 111 8.19 6.79 -10.70
C LEU A 111 8.22 6.63 -12.22
N ARG A 112 8.24 7.75 -12.96
CA ARG A 112 8.37 7.73 -14.43
C ARG A 112 9.71 7.14 -14.87
N ARG A 113 10.81 7.45 -14.18
CA ARG A 113 12.13 6.85 -14.45
C ARG A 113 12.10 5.35 -14.20
N PHE A 114 11.55 4.93 -13.05
CA PHE A 114 11.40 3.52 -12.69
C PHE A 114 10.60 2.75 -13.76
N LEU A 115 9.45 3.26 -14.18
CA LEU A 115 8.65 2.65 -15.25
C LEU A 115 9.37 2.59 -16.60
N ALA A 116 10.12 3.63 -16.96
CA ALA A 116 10.84 3.68 -18.22
C ALA A 116 11.99 2.67 -18.26
N GLU A 117 12.63 2.40 -17.12
CA GLU A 117 13.68 1.40 -16.97
C GLU A 117 13.16 -0.03 -17.22
N ASP A 118 12.01 -0.38 -16.64
CA ASP A 118 11.46 -1.75 -16.74
C ASP A 118 10.76 -2.03 -18.08
N PHE A 119 10.03 -1.07 -18.64
CA PHE A 119 9.17 -1.30 -19.80
C PHE A 119 9.73 -0.71 -21.12
N GLY A 120 10.59 0.30 -21.07
CA GLY A 120 11.05 1.06 -22.25
C GLY A 120 9.96 1.95 -22.88
N ASN A 121 8.76 1.41 -23.16
CA ASN A 121 7.55 2.16 -23.52
C ASN A 121 6.44 1.93 -22.48
N VAL A 122 6.30 2.87 -21.53
CA VAL A 122 5.31 2.79 -20.44
C VAL A 122 3.85 2.72 -20.92
N GLN A 123 3.56 3.17 -22.13
CA GLN A 123 2.21 3.11 -22.71
C GLN A 123 1.74 1.67 -22.94
N MET A 124 2.63 0.67 -22.87
CA MET A 124 2.24 -0.73 -22.95
C MET A 124 1.43 -1.21 -21.75
N LEU A 125 1.44 -0.48 -20.63
CA LEU A 125 0.55 -0.73 -19.50
C LEU A 125 -0.88 -0.22 -19.79
N ASP A 126 -1.03 0.69 -20.74
CA ASP A 126 -2.30 1.33 -21.08
C ASP A 126 -2.99 0.64 -22.25
N ASP A 127 -2.26 0.36 -23.33
CA ASP A 127 -2.81 -0.28 -24.52
C ASP A 127 -1.77 -1.06 -25.32
N PHE A 128 -2.20 -1.72 -26.39
CA PHE A 128 -1.34 -2.35 -27.38
C PHE A 128 -0.41 -1.34 -28.04
N GLN A 129 0.89 -1.54 -27.86
CA GLN A 129 1.95 -0.70 -28.42
C GLN A 129 2.70 -1.46 -29.53
N PRO A 130 3.09 -0.78 -30.63
CA PRO A 130 3.86 -1.40 -31.69
C PRO A 130 5.24 -1.85 -31.18
N ARG A 131 5.72 -2.99 -31.69
CA ARG A 131 7.04 -3.55 -31.35
C ARG A 131 8.03 -3.34 -32.50
N LEU A 132 9.31 -3.17 -32.15
CA LEU A 132 10.41 -2.98 -33.12
C LEU A 132 10.50 -4.10 -34.17
N LYS A 133 10.13 -5.33 -33.80
CA LYS A 133 10.17 -6.51 -34.69
C LYS A 133 8.82 -6.79 -35.39
N GLY A 134 7.89 -5.82 -35.37
CA GLY A 134 6.54 -5.98 -35.88
C GLY A 134 5.53 -6.51 -34.84
N GLY A 135 4.24 -6.31 -35.12
CA GLY A 135 3.14 -6.65 -34.21
C GLY A 135 2.94 -5.64 -33.07
N PHE A 136 1.98 -5.95 -32.20
CA PHE A 136 1.65 -5.15 -31.02
C PHE A 136 1.81 -5.97 -29.74
N ALA A 137 2.20 -5.33 -28.65
CA ALA A 137 2.25 -5.95 -27.33
C ALA A 137 1.65 -5.04 -26.27
N ARG A 138 1.10 -5.65 -25.22
CA ARG A 138 0.55 -4.98 -24.05
C ARG A 138 0.99 -5.75 -22.80
N ALA A 139 1.31 -5.02 -21.73
CA ALA A 139 1.64 -5.58 -20.44
C ALA A 139 0.40 -5.63 -19.55
N PHE A 140 0.29 -6.70 -18.76
CA PHE A 140 -0.80 -6.91 -17.81
C PHE A 140 -0.20 -7.28 -16.45
N GLY A 141 -0.67 -6.61 -15.39
CA GLY A 141 -0.38 -7.00 -14.02
C GLY A 141 -1.27 -8.16 -13.54
N PRO A 142 -0.94 -8.74 -12.38
CA PRO A 142 -1.80 -9.70 -11.71
C PRO A 142 -3.17 -9.11 -11.34
N GLN A 143 -4.21 -9.95 -11.31
CA GLN A 143 -5.56 -9.51 -10.94
C GLN A 143 -5.69 -9.16 -9.45
N LEU A 144 -4.86 -9.80 -8.62
CA LEU A 144 -4.79 -9.60 -7.18
C LEU A 144 -3.38 -9.95 -6.70
N LEU A 145 -2.79 -9.11 -5.88
CA LEU A 145 -1.54 -9.36 -5.18
C LEU A 145 -1.81 -9.54 -3.69
N LEU A 146 -1.23 -10.58 -3.10
CA LEU A 146 -1.04 -10.65 -1.66
C LEU A 146 0.40 -10.24 -1.34
N GLN A 147 0.58 -9.24 -0.49
CA GLN A 147 1.89 -8.72 -0.10
C GLN A 147 2.07 -8.92 1.41
N VAL A 148 3.19 -9.52 1.81
CA VAL A 148 3.51 -9.76 3.22
C VAL A 148 4.78 -8.99 3.55
N TRP A 149 4.68 -7.98 4.41
CA TRP A 149 5.79 -7.07 4.66
C TRP A 149 6.49 -7.34 6.01
N ALA A 150 7.79 -7.08 6.02
CA ALA A 150 8.58 -7.01 7.25
C ALA A 150 8.43 -5.64 7.93
N GLY A 151 8.61 -5.59 9.25
CA GLY A 151 8.46 -4.36 10.06
C GLY A 151 9.77 -3.76 10.57
N ASN A 152 10.90 -4.13 9.99
CA ASN A 152 12.23 -3.68 10.42
C ASN A 152 12.67 -2.34 9.81
N VAL A 153 12.06 -1.94 8.70
CA VAL A 153 12.36 -0.68 8.00
C VAL A 153 11.07 0.15 7.93
N PRO A 154 11.04 1.38 8.50
CA PRO A 154 9.86 2.22 8.48
C PRO A 154 9.39 2.51 7.05
N GLY A 155 8.12 2.21 6.77
CA GLY A 155 7.51 2.49 5.46
C GLY A 155 7.92 1.57 4.31
N LEU A 156 8.68 0.50 4.58
CA LEU A 156 9.02 -0.53 3.59
C LEU A 156 7.84 -0.99 2.71
N PRO A 157 6.60 -1.14 3.22
CA PRO A 157 5.45 -1.54 2.39
C PRO A 157 5.20 -0.69 1.14
N LEU A 158 5.57 0.59 1.16
CA LEU A 158 5.27 1.55 0.10
C LEU A 158 5.84 1.10 -1.25
N TRP A 159 7.04 0.51 -1.29
CA TRP A 159 7.68 0.09 -2.54
C TRP A 159 6.84 -0.89 -3.35
N SER A 160 6.52 -2.06 -2.77
CA SER A 160 5.78 -3.10 -3.48
C SER A 160 4.30 -2.77 -3.65
N LEU A 161 3.71 -1.99 -2.73
CA LEU A 161 2.36 -1.48 -2.89
C LEU A 161 2.23 -0.53 -4.09
N ILE A 162 3.16 0.43 -4.21
CA ILE A 162 3.20 1.37 -5.34
C ILE A 162 3.52 0.62 -6.64
N ALA A 163 4.49 -0.30 -6.65
CA ALA A 163 4.77 -1.11 -7.83
C ALA A 163 3.53 -1.89 -8.31
N GLY A 164 2.77 -2.49 -7.38
CA GLY A 164 1.50 -3.17 -7.68
C GLY A 164 0.48 -2.23 -8.35
N LEU A 165 0.30 -1.03 -7.79
CA LEU A 165 -0.57 -0.01 -8.39
C LEU A 165 -0.14 0.39 -9.80
N LEU A 166 1.16 0.61 -10.01
CA LEU A 166 1.69 1.04 -11.32
C LEU A 166 1.45 -0.01 -12.43
N VAL A 167 1.45 -1.29 -12.08
CA VAL A 167 1.07 -2.38 -13.00
C VAL A 167 -0.42 -2.72 -12.96
N LYS A 168 -1.23 -1.88 -12.31
CA LYS A 168 -2.69 -1.95 -12.22
C LYS A 168 -3.21 -3.15 -11.44
N ALA A 169 -2.42 -3.70 -10.51
CA ALA A 169 -2.83 -4.83 -9.70
C ALA A 169 -3.53 -4.38 -8.40
N GLY A 170 -4.74 -4.89 -8.17
CA GLY A 170 -5.39 -4.81 -6.86
C GLY A 170 -4.53 -5.52 -5.81
N SER A 171 -4.45 -4.98 -4.59
CA SER A 171 -3.50 -5.49 -3.58
C SER A 171 -4.15 -5.66 -2.21
N VAL A 172 -3.91 -6.81 -1.60
CA VAL A 172 -4.09 -7.03 -0.16
C VAL A 172 -2.70 -7.11 0.47
N GLY A 173 -2.46 -6.28 1.47
CA GLY A 173 -1.17 -6.12 2.11
C GLY A 173 -1.22 -6.42 3.60
N LYS A 174 -0.38 -7.33 4.06
CA LYS A 174 -0.22 -7.67 5.46
C LYS A 174 0.92 -6.90 6.09
N VAL A 175 0.58 -6.05 7.05
CA VAL A 175 1.56 -5.32 7.84
C VAL A 175 2.17 -6.20 8.93
N ALA A 176 3.41 -5.89 9.31
CA ALA A 176 4.08 -6.54 10.43
C ALA A 176 3.59 -5.95 11.75
N SER A 177 3.55 -6.77 12.80
CA SER A 177 3.24 -6.30 14.16
C SER A 177 4.24 -5.25 14.66
N ALA A 178 5.47 -5.25 14.15
CA ALA A 178 6.52 -4.28 14.51
C ALA A 178 6.35 -2.90 13.85
N GLU A 179 5.62 -2.80 12.73
CA GLU A 179 5.28 -1.54 12.08
C GLU A 179 3.93 -1.69 11.35
N PRO A 180 2.80 -1.50 12.05
CA PRO A 180 1.47 -1.74 11.49
C PRO A 180 0.80 -0.51 10.86
N LEU A 181 1.52 0.59 10.63
CA LEU A 181 0.89 1.92 10.43
C LEU A 181 1.05 2.49 9.02
N MET A 182 2.27 2.52 8.48
CA MET A 182 2.58 3.32 7.28
C MET A 182 1.75 2.91 6.07
N ALA A 183 1.62 1.61 5.82
CA ALA A 183 0.82 1.12 4.70
C ALA A 183 -0.65 1.54 4.81
N GLY A 184 -1.21 1.49 6.04
CA GLY A 184 -2.59 1.90 6.32
C GLY A 184 -2.80 3.38 6.07
N TRP A 185 -1.90 4.23 6.53
CA TRP A 185 -1.96 5.68 6.29
C TRP A 185 -1.86 6.03 4.80
N PHE A 186 -0.97 5.37 4.06
CA PHE A 186 -0.85 5.59 2.62
C PHE A 186 -2.11 5.14 1.87
N ALA A 187 -2.65 3.96 2.20
CA ALA A 187 -3.90 3.47 1.61
C ALA A 187 -5.10 4.39 1.94
N GLN A 188 -5.15 4.92 3.17
CA GLN A 188 -6.15 5.90 3.57
C GLN A 188 -6.05 7.19 2.74
N LEU A 189 -4.83 7.75 2.58
CA LEU A 189 -4.63 8.93 1.74
C LEU A 189 -5.08 8.69 0.31
N LEU A 190 -4.78 7.52 -0.28
CA LEU A 190 -5.27 7.17 -1.61
C LEU A 190 -6.80 7.10 -1.64
N ALA A 191 -7.45 6.52 -0.62
CA ALA A 191 -8.91 6.46 -0.53
C ALA A 191 -9.56 7.84 -0.36
N GLU A 192 -8.89 8.78 0.31
CA GLU A 192 -9.32 10.18 0.44
C GLU A 192 -9.19 10.96 -0.87
N ILE A 193 -8.13 10.69 -1.66
CA ILE A 193 -7.88 11.32 -2.96
C ILE A 193 -8.80 10.74 -4.03
N ASP A 194 -8.91 9.42 -4.07
CA ASP A 194 -9.68 8.65 -5.04
C ASP A 194 -10.30 7.42 -4.34
N PRO A 195 -11.57 7.51 -3.91
CA PRO A 195 -12.23 6.43 -3.18
C PRO A 195 -12.27 5.10 -3.93
N GLN A 196 -12.42 5.14 -5.26
CA GLN A 196 -12.47 3.91 -6.07
C GLN A 196 -11.09 3.25 -6.16
N LEU A 197 -10.00 4.04 -6.16
CA LEU A 197 -8.64 3.50 -6.04
C LEU A 197 -8.41 2.90 -4.66
N GLY A 198 -8.88 3.57 -3.59
CA GLY A 198 -8.83 3.05 -2.23
C GLY A 198 -9.52 1.69 -2.10
N ASP A 199 -10.65 1.51 -2.79
CA ASP A 199 -11.40 0.25 -2.84
C ASP A 199 -10.69 -0.89 -3.59
N CYS A 200 -9.60 -0.58 -4.31
CA CYS A 200 -8.73 -1.56 -4.97
C CYS A 200 -7.57 -2.04 -4.06
N LEU A 201 -7.53 -1.59 -2.81
CA LEU A 201 -6.48 -1.91 -1.85
C LEU A 201 -7.08 -2.34 -0.51
N ALA A 202 -6.41 -3.26 0.17
CA ALA A 202 -6.70 -3.56 1.56
C ALA A 202 -5.41 -3.72 2.36
N VAL A 203 -5.35 -3.09 3.53
CA VAL A 203 -4.26 -3.27 4.49
C VAL A 203 -4.81 -4.02 5.69
N VAL A 204 -4.23 -5.19 5.96
CA VAL A 204 -4.71 -6.15 6.95
C VAL A 204 -3.57 -6.59 7.87
N TRP A 205 -3.92 -7.32 8.93
CA TRP A 205 -2.96 -7.90 9.84
C TRP A 205 -3.38 -9.31 10.24
N TRP A 206 -2.38 -10.15 10.51
CA TRP A 206 -2.51 -11.37 11.29
C TRP A 206 -1.17 -11.68 11.95
N GLN A 207 -1.20 -12.47 13.02
CA GLN A 207 0.00 -12.93 13.68
C GLN A 207 0.76 -13.89 12.74
N GLY A 208 2.01 -13.56 12.39
CA GLY A 208 2.82 -14.45 11.55
C GLY A 208 3.11 -15.78 12.26
N GLY A 209 3.09 -16.87 11.50
CA GLY A 209 3.21 -18.22 12.04
C GLY A 209 1.89 -18.82 12.55
N ASP A 210 0.78 -18.09 12.46
CA ASP A 210 -0.55 -18.70 12.59
C ASP A 210 -0.90 -19.45 11.30
N GLU A 211 -0.51 -20.72 11.25
CA GLU A 211 -0.73 -21.60 10.10
C GLU A 211 -2.21 -21.67 9.70
N SER A 212 -3.13 -21.60 10.66
CA SER A 212 -4.57 -21.69 10.40
C SER A 212 -5.06 -20.48 9.61
N THR A 213 -4.62 -19.27 9.97
CA THR A 213 -4.95 -18.03 9.26
C THR A 213 -4.18 -17.93 7.94
N GLU A 214 -2.90 -18.28 7.92
CA GLU A 214 -2.05 -18.23 6.73
C GLU A 214 -2.58 -19.13 5.60
N GLN A 215 -3.07 -20.33 5.94
CA GLN A 215 -3.73 -21.22 4.99
C GLN A 215 -4.96 -20.58 4.33
N GLN A 216 -5.66 -19.65 5.00
CA GLN A 216 -6.81 -18.97 4.40
C GLN A 216 -6.40 -17.90 3.40
N TRP A 217 -5.25 -17.26 3.63
CA TRP A 217 -4.71 -16.21 2.76
C TRP A 217 -3.96 -16.75 1.54
N PHE A 218 -3.33 -17.92 1.66
CA PHE A 218 -2.49 -18.50 0.60
C PHE A 218 -3.20 -19.48 -0.34
N ARG A 219 -4.53 -19.61 -0.21
CA ARG A 219 -5.38 -20.43 -1.07
C ARG A 219 -5.60 -19.81 -2.46
#